data_AF-A0A7X8U8Q0-F1
#
_entry.id   AF-A0A7X8U8Q0-F1
#
_cell.length_a   1.000
_cell.length_b   1.000
_cell.length_c   1.000
_cell.angle_alpha   90.00
_cell.angle_beta   90.00
_cell.angle_gamma   90.00
#
_symmetry.space_group_name_H-M   'P 1'
#
loop_
_entity.id
_entity.type
_entity.pdbx_description
1 polymer ?
#
loop_
_entity_poly.entity_id
_entity_poly.type
_entity_poly.pdbx_seq_one_letter_code
_entity_poly.pdbx_strand_id
1 'polypeptide(L)' 'MIRLDQRPVEEIREVILFAQNDSFWQNNILSPGKLRKQYDMLNGKRRKTQTAPPVSRFEPFWDPSP' A
#
# COMPACT_ATOMS: atom_id res chain seq x y z
N MET A 1 6.72 15.79 10.22
CA MET A 1 6.69 15.03 8.96
C MET A 1 6.55 16.00 7.81
N ILE A 2 5.41 16.68 7.73
CA ILE A 2 5.10 17.64 6.64
C ILE A 2 6.13 18.79 6.55
N ARG A 3 6.59 19.34 7.68
CA ARG A 3 7.56 20.45 7.69
C ARG A 3 9.03 20.05 7.54
N LEU A 4 9.37 18.78 7.74
CA LEU A 4 10.77 18.31 7.82
C LEU A 4 11.15 17.40 6.65
N ASP A 5 10.20 16.59 6.18
CA ASP A 5 10.46 15.59 5.14
C ASP A 5 10.11 16.10 3.73
N GLN A 6 9.57 17.34 3.61
CA GLN A 6 9.13 17.98 2.35
C GLN A 6 8.26 17.09 1.44
N ARG A 7 7.53 16.12 2.02
CA ARG A 7 6.68 15.20 1.26
C ARG A 7 5.30 15.83 1.06
N PRO A 8 4.69 15.69 -0.13
CA PRO A 8 3.36 16.19 -0.39
C PRO A 8 2.34 15.53 0.56
N VAL A 9 1.39 16.33 1.03
CA VAL A 9 0.39 15.91 2.05
C VAL A 9 -0.48 14.79 1.50
N GLU A 10 -0.77 14.84 0.21
CA GLU A 10 -1.53 13.86 -0.55
C GLU A 10 -0.83 12.50 -0.53
N GLU A 11 0.48 12.46 -0.73
CA GLU A 11 1.24 11.21 -0.73
C GLU A 11 1.34 10.61 0.68
N ILE A 12 1.46 11.45 1.71
CA ILE A 12 1.38 11.00 3.10
C ILE A 12 0.01 10.40 3.41
N ARG A 13 -1.08 11.04 2.96
CA ARG A 13 -2.45 10.54 3.12
C ARG A 13 -2.60 9.17 2.46
N GLU A 14 -2.12 9.02 1.24
CA GLU A 14 -2.15 7.77 0.49
C GLU A 14 -1.39 6.63 1.20
N VAL A 15 -0.21 6.94 1.75
CA VAL A 15 0.57 5.97 2.51
C VAL A 15 -0.12 5.57 3.82
N ILE A 16 -0.80 6.52 4.48
CA ILE A 16 -1.61 6.23 5.68
C ILE A 16 -2.78 5.32 5.34
N LEU A 17 -3.51 5.60 4.26
CA LEU A 17 -4.62 4.76 3.82
C LEU A 17 -4.13 3.36 3.44
N PHE A 18 -3.00 3.26 2.73
CA PHE A 18 -2.37 1.97 2.43
C PHE A 18 -2.02 1.18 3.69
N ALA A 19 -1.40 1.82 4.68
CA ALA A 19 -1.04 1.16 5.94
C ALA A 19 -2.25 0.73 6.76
N GLN A 20 -3.37 1.48 6.71
CA GLN A 20 -4.60 1.13 7.42
C GLN A 20 -5.40 0.00 6.77
N ASN A 21 -5.27 -0.20 5.45
CA ASN A 21 -5.93 -1.30 4.74
C ASN A 21 -5.22 -2.65 4.92
N ASP A 22 -3.98 -2.64 5.42
CA ASP A 22 -3.19 -3.84 5.69
C ASP A 22 -3.14 -4.09 7.20
N SER A 23 -3.70 -5.20 7.66
CA SER A 23 -3.81 -5.52 9.09
C SER A 23 -2.47 -5.71 9.79
N PHE A 24 -1.39 -6.01 9.05
CA PHE A 24 -0.04 -6.02 9.61
C PHE A 24 0.47 -4.59 9.83
N TRP A 25 0.36 -3.71 8.82
CA TRP A 25 0.84 -2.33 8.93
C TRP A 25 -0.02 -1.47 9.86
N GLN A 26 -1.33 -1.70 9.91
CA GLN A 26 -2.25 -0.99 10.79
C GLN A 26 -1.82 -1.10 12.26
N ASN A 27 -1.47 -2.31 12.70
CA ASN A 27 -1.01 -2.57 14.07
C ASN A 27 0.39 -2.00 14.36
N ASN A 28 1.22 -1.84 13.33
CA ASN A 28 2.60 -1.36 13.47
C ASN A 28 2.71 0.18 13.36
N ILE A 29 1.81 0.85 12.64
CA ILE A 29 1.87 2.28 12.35
C ILE A 29 0.87 3.05 13.23
N LEU A 30 1.14 3.08 14.53
CA LEU A 30 0.30 3.75 15.53
C LEU A 30 0.71 5.20 15.83
N SER A 31 1.72 5.73 15.15
CA SER A 31 2.18 7.11 15.38
C SER A 31 2.83 7.72 14.13
N PRO A 32 2.82 9.06 14.02
CA PRO A 32 3.51 9.76 12.94
C PRO A 32 5.02 9.50 12.89
N GLY A 33 5.65 9.16 14.02
CA GLY A 33 7.08 8.81 14.08
C GLY A 33 7.37 7.46 13.44
N LYS A 34 6.57 6.44 13.74
CA LYS A 34 6.68 5.11 13.11
C LYS A 34 6.36 5.18 11.61
N LEU A 35 5.35 5.96 11.24
CA LEU A 35 5.04 6.22 9.83
C LEU A 35 6.24 6.83 9.10
N ARG A 36 6.88 7.86 9.67
CA ARG A 36 8.07 8.49 9.06
C ARG A 36 9.18 7.47 8.82
N LYS A 37 9.49 6.64 9.81
CA LYS A 37 10.55 5.62 9.72
C LYS A 37 10.29 4.60 8.61
N GLN A 38 9.03 4.20 8.42
CA GLN A 38 8.64 3.15 7.47
C GLN A 38 8.12 3.72 6.13
N TYR A 39 8.12 5.05 5.95
CA TYR A 39 7.44 5.71 4.84
C TYR A 39 7.93 5.21 3.47
N ASP A 40 9.25 5.21 3.23
CA ASP A 40 9.79 4.89 1.91
C ASP A 40 9.47 3.46 1.49
N MET A 41 9.51 2.53 2.45
CA MET A 41 9.12 1.15 2.24
C MET A 41 7.61 1.03 1.95
N LEU A 42 6.76 1.62 2.79
CA LEU A 42 5.29 1.56 2.62
C LEU A 42 4.87 2.16 1.28
N ASN A 43 5.44 3.31 0.93
CA ASN A 43 5.16 3.99 -0.31
C ASN A 43 5.69 3.21 -1.52
N GLY A 44 6.86 2.56 -1.40
CA GLY A 44 7.37 1.63 -2.39
C GLY A 44 6.44 0.43 -2.60
N LYS A 45 5.88 -0.15 -1.52
CA LYS A 45 4.90 -1.23 -1.60
C LYS A 45 3.60 -0.77 -2.27
N ARG A 46 3.04 0.37 -1.83
CA ARG A 46 1.82 0.98 -2.40
C ARG A 46 1.93 1.11 -3.93
N ARG A 47 3.04 1.68 -4.42
CA ARG A 47 3.28 1.85 -5.87
C ARG A 47 3.34 0.53 -6.64
N LYS A 48 3.91 -0.53 -6.04
CA LYS A 48 3.97 -1.87 -6.64
C LYS A 48 2.59 -2.55 -6.69
N THR A 49 1.79 -2.41 -5.64
CA THR A 49 0.42 -2.94 -5.60
C THR A 49 -0.47 -2.29 -6.66
N GLN A 50 -0.29 -1.00 -6.94
CA GLN A 50 -1.06 -0.27 -7.96
C GLN A 50 -0.69 -0.63 -9.42
N THR A 51 0.50 -1.21 -9.64
CA THR A 51 0.98 -1.59 -10.98
C THR A 51 0.81 -3.08 -11.28
N ALA A 52 0.39 -3.89 -10.31
CA ALA A 52 0.01 -5.26 -10.57
C ALA A 52 -1.36 -5.28 -11.27
N PRO A 53 -1.48 -5.85 -12.48
CA PRO A 53 -2.80 -6.11 -13.06
C PRO A 53 -3.58 -7.01 -12.09
N PRO A 54 -4.92 -6.85 -11.97
CA PRO A 54 -5.71 -7.82 -11.23
C PRO A 54 -5.41 -9.17 -11.86
N VAL A 55 -4.77 -10.06 -11.09
CA VAL A 55 -4.49 -11.42 -11.54
C VAL A 55 -5.85 -12.00 -11.92
N SER A 56 -6.08 -12.09 -13.23
CA SER A 56 -7.24 -12.72 -13.84
C SER A 56 -7.37 -14.05 -13.14
N ARG A 57 -8.42 -14.17 -12.32
CA ARG A 57 -8.76 -15.36 -11.57
C ARG A 57 -8.76 -16.52 -12.56
N PHE A 58 -7.78 -17.40 -12.39
CA PHE A 58 -7.62 -18.70 -13.04
C PHE A 58 -8.84 -19.16 -13.84
N GLU A 59 -8.76 -19.05 -15.16
CA GLU A 59 -9.54 -19.89 -16.06
C GLU A 59 -8.96 -21.31 -15.92
N PRO A 60 -9.70 -22.27 -15.32
CA PRO A 60 -9.22 -23.64 -15.23
C PRO A 60 -9.12 -24.21 -16.64
N PHE A 61 -7.98 -24.81 -16.98
CA PHE A 61 -7.73 -25.41 -18.29
C PHE A 61 -8.73 -26.52 -18.70
N TRP A 62 -9.62 -26.93 -17.79
CA TRP A 62 -10.55 -28.01 -18.00
C TRP A 62 -11.98 -27.56 -18.29
N ASP A 63 -12.32 -26.26 -18.32
CA ASP A 63 -13.69 -25.79 -18.58
C ASP A 63 -14.10 -26.04 -20.04
N PRO A 64 -14.96 -27.04 -20.35
CA PRO A 64 -15.51 -27.24 -21.67
C PRO A 64 -16.90 -26.57 -21.65
N SER A 65 -16.95 -25.28 -22.01
CA SER A 65 -18.24 -24.60 -22.16
C SER A 65 -19.14 -25.30 -23.21
N PRO A 66 -20.48 -25.25 -23.01
CA PRO A 66 -21.46 -26.16 -23.62
C PRO A 66 -21.65 -26.04 -25.13
#